data_AF-A0A9E4I6U0-F1
#
_entry.id   AF-A0A9E4I6U0-F1
#
_cell.length_a   1.000
_cell.length_b   1.000
_cell.length_c   1.000
_cell.angle_alpha   90.00
_cell.angle_beta   90.00
_cell.angle_gamma   90.00
#
_symmetry.space_group_name_H-M   'P 1'
#
loop_
_entity.id
_entity.type
_entity.pdbx_description
1 polymer ?
#
loop_
_entity_poly.entity_id
_entity_poly.type
_entity_poly.pdbx_seq_one_letter_code
_entity_poly.pdbx_strand_id
1 'polypeptide(L)'
;MIGTWRHLDETGRLEFQIDWLTGEALETSAIEGEFLDRNSVQSSFCRQFGLRTDVRRPEPAEEGIAELMVDLCQSFDRDDARYSVRPASHGHEWAP
;
A
#
# COMPACT_ATOMS: atom_id res chain seq x y z
N MET A 1 0.55 15.20 6.70
CA MET A 1 -0.80 14.99 6.11
C MET A 1 -1.48 13.72 6.67
N ILE A 2 -1.59 13.59 8.00
CA ILE A 2 -2.27 12.44 8.63
C ILE A 2 -3.76 12.74 8.88
N GLY A 3 -4.12 14.02 8.97
CA GLY A 3 -5.49 14.46 9.21
C GLY A 3 -6.43 14.20 8.03
N THR A 4 -5.99 14.39 6.78
CA THR A 4 -6.81 14.23 5.58
C THR A 4 -7.17 12.77 5.30
N TRP A 5 -6.23 11.84 5.50
CA TRP A 5 -6.42 10.41 5.29
C TRP A 5 -7.61 9.80 6.04
N ARG A 6 -7.80 10.20 7.30
CA ARG A 6 -8.88 9.67 8.16
C ARG A 6 -10.27 10.22 7.78
N HIS A 7 -10.34 11.28 6.97
CA HIS A 7 -11.59 11.88 6.52
C HIS A 7 -11.94 11.53 5.06
N LEU A 8 -11.08 10.80 4.36
CA LEU A 8 -11.39 10.27 3.04
C LEU A 8 -12.33 9.07 3.19
N ASP A 9 -13.26 8.96 2.25
CA ASP A 9 -14.00 7.72 2.05
C ASP A 9 -13.06 6.62 1.50
N GLU A 10 -13.55 5.39 1.42
CA GLU A 10 -12.74 4.26 0.95
C GLU A 10 -12.16 4.49 -0.45
N THR A 11 -12.93 5.15 -1.33
CA THR A 11 -12.50 5.51 -2.68
C THR A 11 -11.34 6.48 -2.65
N GLY A 12 -11.48 7.61 -1.95
CA GLY A 12 -10.41 8.61 -1.87
C GLY A 12 -9.15 8.07 -1.19
N ARG A 13 -9.31 7.15 -0.23
CA ARG A 13 -8.19 6.46 0.40
C ARG A 13 -7.44 5.58 -0.61
N LEU A 14 -8.17 4.80 -1.41
CA LEU A 14 -7.57 3.93 -2.43
C LEU A 14 -6.87 4.75 -3.53
N GLU A 15 -7.48 5.83 -4.00
CA GLU A 15 -6.86 6.73 -5.00
C GLU A 15 -5.54 7.31 -4.49
N PHE A 16 -5.50 7.76 -3.23
CA PHE A 16 -4.27 8.23 -2.62
C PHE A 16 -3.23 7.11 -2.45
N GLN A 17 -3.63 5.88 -2.08
CA GLN A 17 -2.68 4.75 -2.05
C GLN A 17 -2.02 4.55 -3.39
N ILE A 18 -2.82 4.51 -4.45
CA ILE A 18 -2.33 4.29 -5.81
C ILE A 18 -1.37 5.40 -6.23
N ASP A 19 -1.72 6.66 -5.98
CA ASP A 19 -0.87 7.80 -6.34
C ASP A 19 0.46 7.80 -5.56
N TRP A 20 0.39 7.57 -4.24
CA TRP A 20 1.57 7.52 -3.39
C TRP A 20 2.49 6.35 -3.76
N LEU A 21 1.95 5.13 -3.90
CA LEU A 21 2.73 3.95 -4.29
C LEU A 21 3.33 4.09 -5.69
N THR A 22 2.64 4.77 -6.61
CA THR A 22 3.17 5.09 -7.94
C THR A 22 4.42 5.97 -7.82
N GLY A 23 4.40 7.00 -6.98
CA GLY A 23 5.58 7.85 -6.73
C GLY A 23 6.75 7.05 -6.17
N GLU A 24 6.52 6.27 -5.11
CA GLU A 24 7.55 5.45 -4.47
C GLU A 24 8.15 4.41 -5.42
N ALA A 25 7.33 3.76 -6.26
CA ALA A 25 7.79 2.82 -7.27
C ALA A 25 8.71 3.48 -8.30
N LEU A 26 8.38 4.69 -8.77
CA LEU A 26 9.20 5.43 -9.72
C LEU A 26 10.54 5.85 -9.10
N GLU A 27 10.52 6.37 -7.87
CA GLU A 27 11.73 6.82 -7.19
C GLU A 27 12.66 5.65 -6.84
N THR A 28 12.11 4.54 -6.34
CA THR A 28 12.87 3.34 -6.00
C THR A 28 13.49 2.71 -7.26
N SER A 29 12.71 2.55 -8.33
CA SER A 29 13.20 1.95 -9.58
C SER A 29 14.29 2.81 -10.22
N ALA A 30 14.18 4.15 -10.13
CA ALA A 30 15.18 5.06 -10.67
C ALA A 30 16.56 4.92 -9.98
N ILE A 31 16.60 4.54 -8.70
CA ILE A 31 17.86 4.26 -7.97
C ILE A 31 18.57 3.05 -8.58
N GLU A 32 17.80 2.05 -9.02
CA GLU A 32 18.30 0.83 -9.68
C GLU A 32 18.56 1.01 -11.19
N GLY A 33 18.33 2.22 -11.72
CA GLY A 33 18.49 2.54 -13.14
C GLY A 33 17.31 2.12 -14.02
N GLU A 34 16.18 1.74 -13.42
CA GLU A 34 14.94 1.37 -14.11
C GLU A 34 13.99 2.59 -14.19
N PHE A 35 13.83 3.14 -15.40
CA PHE A 35 12.93 4.26 -15.66
C PHE A 35 11.59 3.75 -16.18
N LEU A 36 10.58 3.77 -15.31
CA LEU A 36 9.25 3.22 -15.59
C LEU A 36 8.29 4.29 -16.11
N ASP A 37 7.28 3.89 -16.89
CA ASP A 37 6.22 4.80 -17.31
C ASP A 37 5.17 4.96 -16.19
N ARG A 38 4.97 6.20 -15.73
CA ARG A 38 4.02 6.51 -14.64
C ARG A 38 2.61 5.97 -14.89
N ASN A 39 2.11 6.08 -16.12
CA ASN A 39 0.74 5.63 -16.44
C ASN A 39 0.66 4.09 -16.45
N SER A 40 1.71 3.42 -16.91
CA SER A 40 1.87 1.96 -16.87
C SER A 40 1.93 1.45 -15.43
N VAL A 41 2.75 2.08 -14.58
CA VAL A 41 2.83 1.78 -13.13
C VAL A 41 1.47 1.98 -12.45
N GLN A 42 0.82 3.13 -12.68
CA GLN A 42 -0.48 3.43 -12.09
C GLN A 42 -1.57 2.44 -12.53
N SER A 43 -1.57 2.05 -13.81
CA SER A 43 -2.45 1.00 -14.34
C SER A 43 -2.17 -0.36 -13.68
N SER A 44 -0.91 -0.69 -13.45
CA SER A 44 -0.50 -1.94 -12.77
C SER A 44 -0.99 -1.95 -11.32
N PHE A 45 -0.82 -0.87 -10.57
CA PHE A 45 -1.38 -0.73 -9.22
C PHE A 45 -2.90 -0.87 -9.20
N CYS A 46 -3.61 -0.17 -10.08
CA CYS A 46 -5.06 -0.30 -10.19
C CYS A 46 -5.49 -1.77 -10.39
N ARG A 47 -4.78 -2.55 -11.21
CA ARG A 47 -5.05 -3.99 -11.40
C ARG A 47 -4.79 -4.81 -10.15
N GLN A 48 -3.69 -4.55 -9.45
CA GLN A 48 -3.36 -5.21 -8.19
C GLN A 48 -4.42 -4.93 -7.10
N PHE A 49 -5.05 -3.76 -7.13
CA PHE A 49 -6.20 -3.43 -6.28
C PHE A 49 -7.56 -3.91 -6.82
N GLY A 50 -7.59 -4.67 -7.92
CA GLY A 50 -8.81 -5.21 -8.52
C GLY A 50 -9.66 -4.18 -9.27
N LEU A 51 -9.14 -3.00 -9.56
CA LEU A 51 -9.81 -1.97 -10.34
C LEU A 51 -9.72 -2.28 -11.84
N ARG A 52 -10.78 -1.91 -12.58
CA ARG A 52 -10.80 -2.05 -14.04
C ARG A 52 -9.91 -0.98 -14.66
N THR A 53 -8.94 -1.41 -15.47
CA THR A 53 -8.06 -0.51 -16.22
C THR A 53 -8.12 -0.80 -17.71
N ASP A 54 -7.58 0.11 -18.51
CA ASP A 54 -7.49 -0.06 -19.96
C ASP A 54 -6.68 -1.34 -20.31
N VAL A 55 -7.00 -1.97 -21.43
CA VAL A 55 -6.56 -3.32 -21.83
C VAL A 55 -5.08 -3.35 -22.25
N ARG A 56 -4.37 -2.23 -22.15
CA ARG A 56 -2.95 -2.15 -22.53
C ARG A 56 -2.15 -3.14 -21.70
N ARG A 57 -1.34 -3.98 -22.36
CA ARG A 57 -0.47 -4.93 -21.64
C ARG A 57 0.60 -4.11 -20.91
N PRO A 58 0.69 -4.18 -19.57
CA PRO A 58 1.71 -3.49 -18.82
C PRO A 58 3.04 -4.17 -19.14
N GLU A 59 4.08 -3.34 -19.17
CA GLU A 59 5.44 -3.82 -19.32
C GLU A 59 5.82 -4.62 -18.05
N PRO A 60 6.64 -5.69 -18.18
CA PRO A 60 6.89 -6.60 -17.06
C PRO A 60 7.50 -5.94 -15.82
N ALA A 61 8.29 -4.88 -15.99
CA ALA A 61 8.94 -4.18 -14.89
C ALA A 61 7.91 -3.43 -14.02
N GLU A 62 6.96 -2.74 -14.65
CA GLU A 62 5.87 -2.02 -13.99
C GLU A 62 4.90 -2.94 -13.26
N GLU A 63 4.58 -4.10 -13.85
CA GLU A 63 3.76 -5.11 -13.18
C GLU A 63 4.50 -5.68 -11.95
N GLY A 64 5.79 -6.01 -12.11
CA GLY A 64 6.60 -6.58 -11.04
C GLY A 64 6.78 -5.65 -9.83
N ILE A 65 7.07 -4.36 -10.06
CA ILE A 65 7.20 -3.40 -8.95
C ILE A 65 5.85 -3.14 -8.28
N ALA A 66 4.75 -3.13 -9.03
CA ALA A 66 3.42 -2.94 -8.49
C ALA A 66 3.01 -4.11 -7.60
N GLU A 67 3.22 -5.35 -8.05
CA GLU A 67 3.00 -6.56 -7.26
C GLU A 67 3.81 -6.53 -5.96
N LEU A 68 5.11 -6.23 -6.04
CA LEU A 68 6.00 -6.15 -4.88
C LEU A 68 5.52 -5.12 -3.85
N MET A 69 5.23 -3.90 -4.30
CA MET A 69 4.81 -2.79 -3.44
C MET A 69 3.46 -3.06 -2.76
N VAL A 70 2.50 -3.66 -3.48
CA VAL A 70 1.20 -4.04 -2.92
C VAL A 70 1.34 -5.15 -1.89
N ASP A 71 2.14 -6.18 -2.17
CA ASP A 71 2.39 -7.28 -1.23
C ASP A 71 3.01 -6.76 0.08
N LEU A 72 4.02 -5.88 -0.01
CA LEU A 72 4.62 -5.23 1.15
C LEU A 72 3.61 -4.43 1.97
N CYS A 73 2.77 -3.61 1.31
CA CYS A 73 1.75 -2.82 1.99
C CYS A 73 0.75 -3.71 2.74
N GLN A 74 0.28 -4.78 2.10
CA GLN A 74 -0.64 -5.74 2.70
C GLN A 74 0.00 -6.58 3.80
N SER A 75 1.29 -6.91 3.70
CA SER A 75 2.01 -7.65 4.74
C SER A 75 2.15 -6.82 6.01
N PHE A 76 2.48 -5.53 5.88
CA PHE A 76 2.55 -4.63 7.04
C PHE A 76 1.20 -4.47 7.74
N ASP A 77 0.11 -4.31 7.00
CA ASP A 77 -1.24 -4.20 7.57
C ASP A 77 -1.66 -5.50 8.29
N ARG A 78 -1.31 -6.66 7.71
CA ARG A 78 -1.54 -7.98 8.31
C ARG A 78 -0.75 -8.18 9.61
N ASP A 79 0.49 -7.71 9.66
CA ASP A 79 1.35 -7.87 10.82
C ASP A 79 0.98 -6.91 11.96
N ASP A 80 0.49 -5.70 11.66
CA ASP A 80 -0.08 -4.79 12.67
C ASP A 80 -1.28 -5.43 13.39
N ALA A 81 -2.14 -6.13 12.63
CA ALA A 81 -3.24 -6.91 13.20
C ALA A 81 -2.79 -8.06 14.12
N ARG A 82 -1.56 -8.57 13.97
CA ARG A 82 -0.97 -9.60 14.85
C ARG A 82 -0.32 -9.03 16.10
N TYR A 83 0.12 -7.78 16.09
CA TYR A 83 0.79 -7.12 17.22
C TYR A 83 -0.15 -6.26 18.09
N SER A 84 -1.47 -6.27 17.84
CA SER A 84 -2.44 -5.62 18.73
C SER A 84 -2.30 -6.16 20.17
N VAL A 85 -1.69 -5.33 21.03
CA VAL A 85 -1.42 -5.63 22.44
C VAL A 85 -2.74 -5.98 23.12
N ARG A 86 -2.89 -7.22 23.58
CA ARG A 86 -4.01 -7.61 24.45
C ARG A 86 -4.01 -6.64 25.64
N PRO A 87 -5.11 -5.93 25.96
CA PRO A 87 -5.12 -5.06 27.12
C PRO A 87 -4.79 -5.91 28.34
N ALA A 88 -3.78 -5.49 29.11
CA ALA A 88 -3.43 -6.11 30.37
C ALA A 88 -4.68 -6.07 31.26
N SER A 89 -5.32 -7.22 31.43
CA SER A 89 -6.46 -7.39 32.31
C SER A 89 -6.04 -6.98 33.71
N HIS A 90 -6.51 -5.81 34.14
CA HIS A 90 -6.45 -5.40 35.53
C HIS A 90 -7.24 -6.42 36.37
N GLY A 91 -6.53 -7.18 37.19
CA GLY A 91 -7.08 -8.08 38.18
C GLY A 91 -6.35 -7.89 39.50
N HIS A 92 -7.01 -7.15 40.40
CA HIS A 92 -6.85 -7.08 41.84
C HIS A 92 -6.00 -8.20 42.49
N GLU A 93 -5.07 -7.82 43.38
CA GLU A 93 -5.18 -8.01 44.85
C GLU A 93 -3.78 -7.96 45.49
N TRP A 94 -3.46 -6.85 46.16
CA TRP A 94 -2.37 -6.79 47.14
C TRP A 94 -2.97 -6.43 48.50
N ALA A 95 -3.00 -7.41 49.42
CA ALA A 95 -2.69 -7.29 50.86
C ALA A 95 -3.27 -8.49 51.65
N PRO A 96 -2.72 -8.81 52.84
CA PRO A 96 -1.63 -8.13 53.56
C PRO A 96 -0.31 -8.90 53.62
#